data_AF-A0A2D7BW02-F1
#
_entry.id   AF-A0A2D7BW02-F1
#
_cell.length_a   1.000
_cell.length_b   1.000
_cell.length_c   1.000
_cell.angle_alpha   90.00
_cell.angle_beta   90.00
_cell.angle_gamma   90.00
#
_symmetry.space_group_name_H-M   'P 1'
#
loop_
_entity.id
_entity.type
_entity.pdbx_description
1 polymer ?
#
loop_
_entity_poly.entity_id
_entity_poly.type
_entity_poly.pdbx_seq_one_letter_code
_entity_poly.pdbx_strand_id
1 'polypeptide(L)'
;MKYVMQTQFKENYGAHDWDGTGECPQYWKFKGGETYIVDVSMAQAQSKCFMEQCEDAVSSADDYQEEYVLDAQLIDDCDFELSNHIESWETPTYLQHVGENEFVGYKINDNTKMGYMKEEILKQQRSWKIIDGVESDHKCSYEMVDGQKIQHADLKEWFENNTECEVA
;
A
#
# COMPACT_ATOMS: atom_id res chain seq x y z
N MET A 1 19.71 -0.02 -1.89
CA MET A 1 19.16 -1.36 -2.15
C MET A 1 17.66 -1.30 -1.93
N LYS A 2 16.91 -2.18 -2.59
CA LYS A 2 15.48 -2.36 -2.43
C LYS A 2 15.22 -3.68 -1.73
N TYR A 3 14.42 -3.67 -0.67
CA TYR A 3 13.79 -4.88 -0.15
C TYR A 3 12.38 -4.97 -0.70
N VAL A 4 12.14 -5.97 -1.53
CA VAL A 4 10.87 -6.20 -2.23
C VAL A 4 10.19 -7.40 -1.59
N MET A 5 8.98 -7.22 -1.08
CA MET A 5 8.19 -8.27 -0.43
C MET A 5 6.90 -8.48 -1.20
N GLN A 6 6.55 -9.74 -1.48
CA GLN A 6 5.26 -10.12 -2.05
C GLN A 6 4.44 -10.81 -0.98
N THR A 7 3.21 -10.38 -0.76
CA THR A 7 2.31 -10.94 0.26
C THR A 7 1.25 -11.85 -0.33
N GLN A 8 0.58 -12.59 0.55
CA GLN A 8 -0.69 -13.26 0.28
C GLN A 8 -1.72 -12.83 1.32
N PHE A 9 -2.80 -12.25 0.83
CA PHE A 9 -4.01 -12.02 1.59
C PHE A 9 -4.97 -13.20 1.48
N LYS A 10 -5.55 -13.63 2.60
CA LYS A 10 -6.65 -14.60 2.66
C LYS A 10 -7.71 -14.14 3.66
N GLU A 11 -8.96 -14.38 3.31
CA GLU A 11 -10.12 -14.10 4.16
C GLU A 11 -10.69 -15.42 4.69
N ASN A 12 -11.05 -15.47 5.95
CA ASN A 12 -11.77 -16.58 6.56
C ASN A 12 -13.29 -16.41 6.41
N TYR A 13 -13.86 -17.02 5.38
CA TYR A 13 -15.31 -17.01 5.15
C TYR A 13 -16.06 -17.83 6.21
N GLY A 14 -15.38 -18.69 6.96
CA GLY A 14 -15.96 -19.43 8.08
C GLY A 14 -16.32 -18.52 9.26
N ALA A 15 -15.69 -17.35 9.36
CA ALA A 15 -15.95 -16.38 10.40
C ALA A 15 -17.26 -15.58 10.20
N HIS A 16 -17.87 -15.62 9.02
CA HIS A 16 -19.07 -14.81 8.71
C HIS A 16 -20.29 -15.18 9.57
N ASP A 17 -20.44 -16.46 9.90
CA ASP A 17 -21.54 -16.98 10.73
C ASP A 17 -21.08 -17.28 12.17
N TRP A 18 -19.85 -16.89 12.53
CA TRP A 18 -19.30 -17.14 13.86
C TRP A 18 -19.85 -16.14 14.86
N ASP A 19 -20.33 -16.63 16.01
CA ASP A 19 -20.90 -15.81 17.08
C ASP A 19 -19.83 -15.18 18.00
N GLY A 20 -18.55 -15.37 17.68
CA GLY A 20 -17.41 -14.89 18.47
C GLY A 20 -17.10 -15.73 19.71
N THR A 21 -17.73 -16.90 19.86
CA THR A 21 -17.49 -17.81 20.99
C THR A 21 -16.92 -19.16 20.54
N GLY A 22 -16.02 -19.73 21.33
CA GLY A 22 -15.34 -20.98 20.98
C GLY A 22 -14.31 -20.81 19.87
N GLU A 23 -14.06 -21.86 19.10
CA GLU A 23 -13.14 -21.84 17.97
C GLU A 23 -13.85 -21.30 16.71
N CYS A 24 -13.26 -20.28 16.07
CA CYS A 24 -13.78 -19.75 14.81
C CYS A 24 -13.74 -20.84 13.71
N PRO A 25 -14.84 -21.10 12.98
CA PRO A 25 -14.83 -22.01 11.83
C PRO A 25 -13.84 -21.55 10.77
N GLN A 26 -13.11 -22.51 10.18
CA GLN A 26 -12.03 -22.23 9.24
C GLN A 26 -12.45 -22.53 7.79
N TYR A 27 -12.58 -21.50 6.96
CA TYR A 27 -12.79 -21.61 5.52
C TYR A 27 -12.08 -20.46 4.79
N TRP A 28 -10.76 -20.64 4.59
CA TRP A 28 -9.88 -19.63 4.01
C TRP A 28 -9.98 -19.55 2.50
N LYS A 29 -10.18 -18.33 1.99
CA LYS A 29 -10.14 -18.01 0.56
C LYS A 29 -8.99 -17.06 0.27
N PHE A 30 -8.03 -17.52 -0.51
CA PHE A 30 -6.91 -16.73 -1.01
C PHE A 30 -7.40 -15.66 -2.00
N LYS A 31 -6.95 -14.42 -1.83
CA LYS A 31 -7.42 -13.23 -2.59
C LYS A 31 -6.34 -12.54 -3.42
N GLY A 32 -5.16 -13.13 -3.52
CA GLY A 32 -3.96 -12.45 -4.00
C GLY A 32 -3.29 -11.69 -2.84
N GLY A 33 -2.31 -10.86 -3.12
CA GLY A 33 -1.68 -9.99 -2.13
C GLY A 33 -1.12 -8.76 -2.82
N GLU A 34 -0.13 -8.13 -2.20
CA GLU A 34 0.42 -6.86 -2.60
C GLU A 34 1.95 -6.93 -2.67
N THR A 35 2.55 -6.07 -3.49
CA THR A 35 4.00 -5.84 -3.49
C THR A 35 4.37 -4.64 -2.64
N TYR A 36 5.28 -4.84 -1.69
CA TYR A 36 5.84 -3.81 -0.84
C TYR A 36 7.33 -3.59 -1.14
N ILE A 37 7.76 -2.33 -1.14
CA ILE A 37 9.14 -1.95 -1.48
C ILE A 37 9.69 -1.03 -0.40
N VAL A 38 10.84 -1.39 0.17
CA VAL A 38 11.56 -0.59 1.17
C VAL A 38 12.92 -0.18 0.63
N ASP A 39 13.24 1.10 0.72
CA ASP A 39 14.60 1.58 0.53
C ASP A 39 15.44 1.21 1.76
N VAL A 40 16.48 0.40 1.55
CA VAL A 40 17.34 -0.09 2.64
C VAL A 40 18.80 0.29 2.41
N SER A 41 19.44 0.76 3.49
CA SER A 41 20.88 0.98 3.53
C SER A 41 21.63 -0.35 3.66
N MET A 42 22.94 -0.33 3.41
CA MET A 42 23.79 -1.52 3.57
C MET A 42 23.81 -2.07 5.00
N ALA A 43 23.72 -1.20 6.00
CA ALA A 43 23.64 -1.62 7.40
C ALA A 43 22.30 -2.29 7.71
N GLN A 44 21.19 -1.73 7.20
CA GLN A 44 19.85 -2.30 7.37
C GLN A 44 19.71 -3.66 6.69
N ALA A 45 20.22 -3.78 5.46
CA ALA A 45 20.19 -5.03 4.70
C ALA A 45 20.93 -6.21 5.37
N GLN A 46 21.89 -5.92 6.25
CA GLN A 46 22.62 -6.94 7.02
C GLN A 46 21.95 -7.25 8.37
N SER A 47 20.92 -6.48 8.75
CA SER A 47 20.23 -6.62 10.02
C SER A 47 19.00 -7.50 9.86
N LYS A 48 19.09 -8.76 10.29
CA LYS A 48 17.95 -9.69 10.32
C LYS A 48 16.73 -9.10 11.04
N CYS A 49 16.96 -8.41 12.16
CA CYS A 49 15.90 -7.76 12.92
C CYS A 49 15.21 -6.65 12.11
N PHE A 50 15.94 -5.89 11.29
CA PHE A 50 15.32 -4.89 10.43
C PHE A 50 14.49 -5.53 9.30
N MET A 51 14.95 -6.66 8.74
CA MET A 51 14.18 -7.39 7.73
C MET A 51 12.88 -7.93 8.34
N GLU A 52 12.95 -8.51 9.55
CA GLU A 52 11.77 -8.96 10.32
C GLU A 52 10.81 -7.80 10.60
N GLN A 53 11.31 -6.61 10.98
CA GLN A 53 10.47 -5.42 11.15
C GLN A 53 9.75 -5.00 9.87
N CYS A 54 10.38 -5.16 8.70
CA CYS A 54 9.75 -4.85 7.42
C CYS A 54 8.63 -5.86 7.09
N GLU A 55 8.84 -7.14 7.37
CA GLU A 55 7.85 -8.20 7.15
C GLU A 55 6.68 -8.11 8.14
N ASP A 56 6.96 -7.80 9.40
CA ASP A 56 5.95 -7.56 10.44
C ASP A 56 5.09 -6.32 10.11
N ALA A 57 5.67 -5.30 9.48
CA ALA A 57 4.95 -4.10 9.08
C ALA A 57 3.89 -4.34 7.98
N VAL A 58 3.97 -5.48 7.27
CA VAL A 58 3.06 -5.82 6.16
C VAL A 58 2.29 -7.12 6.40
N SER A 59 2.45 -7.72 7.57
CA SER A 59 1.79 -8.97 7.93
C SER A 59 0.79 -8.71 9.06
N SER A 60 -0.38 -9.35 8.97
CA SER A 60 -1.40 -9.27 10.01
C SER A 60 -2.23 -10.55 10.02
N ALA A 61 -2.76 -10.95 11.17
CA ALA A 61 -3.56 -12.17 11.28
C ALA A 61 -4.58 -12.03 12.40
N ASP A 62 -5.82 -12.41 12.12
CA ASP A 62 -6.90 -12.60 13.08
C ASP A 62 -7.85 -13.73 12.62
N ASP A 63 -8.97 -13.89 13.31
CA ASP A 63 -9.96 -14.94 12.99
C ASP A 63 -10.68 -14.73 11.66
N TYR A 64 -10.64 -13.52 11.08
CA TYR A 64 -11.38 -13.11 9.88
C TYR A 64 -10.48 -12.98 8.65
N GLN A 65 -9.21 -12.64 8.83
CA GLN A 65 -8.28 -12.37 7.75
C GLN A 65 -6.83 -12.65 8.14
N GLU A 66 -6.00 -12.89 7.14
CA GLU A 66 -4.55 -13.00 7.32
C GLU A 66 -3.83 -12.51 6.07
N GLU A 67 -2.80 -11.70 6.28
CA GLU A 67 -1.80 -11.30 5.30
C GLU A 67 -0.42 -11.72 5.80
N TYR A 68 0.35 -12.37 4.94
CA TYR A 68 1.69 -12.83 5.26
C TYR A 68 2.61 -12.72 4.04
N VAL A 69 3.91 -12.54 4.29
CA VAL A 69 4.93 -12.50 3.23
C VAL A 69 5.13 -13.89 2.63
N LEU A 70 4.95 -14.00 1.31
CA LEU A 70 5.21 -15.20 0.52
C LEU A 70 6.67 -15.31 0.08
N ASP A 71 7.22 -14.20 -0.40
CA ASP A 71 8.57 -14.10 -0.92
C ASP A 71 9.14 -12.72 -0.62
N ALA A 72 10.45 -12.65 -0.39
CA ALA A 72 11.13 -11.39 -0.18
C ALA A 72 12.55 -11.41 -0.77
N GLN A 73 12.93 -10.31 -1.43
CA GLN A 73 14.16 -10.20 -2.18
C GLN A 73 14.88 -8.90 -1.85
N LEU A 74 16.18 -8.99 -1.58
CA LEU A 74 17.07 -7.85 -1.42
C LEU A 74 17.83 -7.62 -2.74
N ILE A 75 17.65 -6.45 -3.33
CA ILE A 75 18.10 -6.14 -4.70
C ILE A 75 18.95 -4.86 -4.68
N ASP A 76 20.07 -4.87 -5.38
CA ASP A 76 20.89 -3.68 -5.56
C ASP A 76 20.18 -2.63 -6.43
N ASP A 77 20.37 -1.34 -6.11
CA ASP A 77 19.68 -0.26 -6.82
C ASP A 77 20.04 -0.22 -8.32
N CYS A 78 21.22 -0.71 -8.69
CA CYS A 78 21.64 -0.80 -10.09
C CYS A 78 20.96 -1.92 -10.87
N ASP A 79 20.45 -2.94 -10.18
CA ASP A 79 19.79 -4.11 -10.78
C ASP A 79 18.27 -4.04 -10.62
N PHE A 80 17.77 -3.11 -9.80
CA PHE A 80 16.34 -2.96 -9.56
C PHE A 80 15.61 -2.31 -10.75
N GLU A 81 14.67 -3.07 -11.31
CA GLU A 81 13.72 -2.59 -12.31
C GLU A 81 12.31 -3.00 -11.89
N LEU A 82 11.45 -2.01 -11.61
CA LEU A 82 10.14 -2.24 -11.00
C LEU A 82 9.27 -3.23 -11.79
N SER A 83 9.27 -3.14 -13.13
CA SER A 83 8.46 -4.01 -14.00
C SER A 83 8.83 -5.50 -13.94
N ASN A 84 9.99 -5.85 -13.38
CA ASN A 84 10.38 -7.25 -13.18
C ASN A 84 9.79 -7.85 -11.89
N HIS A 85 9.16 -7.02 -11.05
CA HIS A 85 8.69 -7.41 -9.70
C HIS A 85 7.20 -7.17 -9.46
N ILE A 86 6.51 -6.48 -10.38
CA ILE A 86 5.08 -6.21 -10.29
C ILE A 86 4.40 -6.50 -11.62
N GLU A 87 3.10 -6.77 -11.56
CA GLU A 87 2.28 -6.87 -12.76
C GLU A 87 1.94 -5.50 -13.36
N SER A 88 1.61 -5.47 -14.67
CA SER A 88 1.34 -4.20 -15.38
C SER A 88 0.12 -3.42 -14.87
N TRP A 89 -0.79 -4.08 -14.17
CA TRP A 89 -1.97 -3.48 -13.53
C TRP A 89 -1.78 -3.25 -12.03
N GLU A 90 -0.64 -3.67 -11.46
CA GLU A 90 -0.35 -3.53 -10.04
C GLU A 90 0.29 -2.17 -9.75
N THR A 91 0.03 -1.63 -8.57
CA THR A 91 0.75 -0.47 -8.04
C THR A 91 1.32 -0.84 -6.68
N PRO A 92 2.65 -0.86 -6.51
CA PRO A 92 3.27 -1.29 -5.27
C PRO A 92 3.04 -0.27 -4.16
N THR A 93 3.18 -0.74 -2.93
CA THR A 93 3.26 0.11 -1.74
C THR A 93 4.73 0.33 -1.39
N TYR A 94 5.12 1.58 -1.19
CA TYR A 94 6.46 1.91 -0.70
C TYR A 94 6.41 2.13 0.81
N LEU A 95 7.39 1.60 1.54
CA LEU A 95 7.54 1.84 2.97
C LEU A 95 8.79 2.66 3.24
N GLN A 96 8.63 3.72 4.02
CA GLN A 96 9.74 4.52 4.52
C GLN A 96 9.88 4.29 6.02
N HIS A 97 11.02 3.74 6.45
CA HIS A 97 11.34 3.60 7.87
C HIS A 97 11.63 4.97 8.49
N VAL A 98 10.89 5.32 9.56
CA VAL A 98 11.00 6.63 10.23
C VAL A 98 11.32 6.52 11.73
N GLY A 99 11.23 5.33 12.31
CA GLY A 99 11.51 5.06 13.72
C GLY A 99 11.50 3.57 14.02
N GLU A 100 11.80 3.18 15.26
CA GLU A 100 11.75 1.78 15.70
C GLU A 100 10.32 1.24 15.53
N ASN A 101 10.16 0.18 14.72
CA ASN A 101 8.86 -0.38 14.31
C ASN A 101 7.88 0.66 13.71
N GLU A 102 8.39 1.79 13.21
CA GLU A 102 7.57 2.85 12.63
C GLU A 102 7.93 3.07 11.15
N PHE A 103 6.92 2.90 10.31
CA PHE A 103 7.00 3.14 8.87
C PHE A 103 5.93 4.13 8.42
N VAL A 104 6.22 4.84 7.34
CA VAL A 104 5.21 5.53 6.53
C VAL A 104 5.05 4.75 5.24
N GLY A 105 3.88 4.14 5.07
CA GLY A 105 3.46 3.51 3.83
C GLY A 105 2.89 4.55 2.86
N TYR A 106 3.19 4.42 1.57
CA TYR A 106 2.55 5.24 0.54
C TYR A 106 2.43 4.51 -0.80
N LYS A 107 1.38 4.86 -1.55
CA LYS A 107 1.08 4.34 -2.90
C LYS A 107 0.75 5.51 -3.82
N ILE A 108 1.30 5.49 -5.03
CA ILE A 108 1.06 6.52 -6.06
C ILE A 108 0.39 5.87 -7.27
N ASN A 109 -0.90 6.14 -7.43
CA ASN A 109 -1.67 5.71 -8.59
C ASN A 109 -1.54 6.76 -9.70
N ASP A 110 -1.02 6.37 -10.85
CA ASP A 110 -0.91 7.19 -12.05
C ASP A 110 -2.23 7.09 -12.84
N ASN A 111 -3.05 8.14 -12.79
CA ASN A 111 -4.36 8.13 -13.47
C ASN A 111 -4.23 8.27 -15.00
N THR A 112 -3.05 8.63 -15.51
CA THR A 112 -2.83 8.73 -16.95
C THR A 112 -2.68 7.37 -17.62
N LYS A 113 -2.56 6.31 -16.82
CA LYS A 113 -2.42 4.91 -17.26
C LYS A 113 -3.57 4.08 -16.71
N MET A 114 -4.44 3.59 -17.59
CA MET A 114 -5.63 2.80 -17.19
C MET A 114 -6.49 3.48 -16.10
N GLY A 115 -6.58 4.81 -16.14
CA GLY A 115 -7.26 5.61 -15.13
C GLY A 115 -8.76 5.37 -15.05
N TYR A 116 -9.27 5.42 -13.83
CA TYR A 116 -10.71 5.37 -13.51
C TYR A 116 -11.19 6.64 -12.79
N MET A 117 -10.29 7.55 -12.44
CA MET A 117 -10.63 8.83 -11.82
C MET A 117 -10.88 9.88 -12.89
N LYS A 118 -11.49 11.00 -12.49
CA LYS A 118 -11.69 12.20 -13.30
C LYS A 118 -10.39 12.63 -14.02
N GLU A 119 -10.50 13.04 -15.28
CA GLU A 119 -9.34 13.30 -16.15
C GLU A 119 -8.46 14.46 -15.67
N GLU A 120 -9.03 15.37 -14.88
CA GLU A 120 -8.32 16.47 -14.25
C GLU A 120 -7.39 16.01 -13.11
N ILE A 121 -7.55 14.79 -12.62
CA ILE A 121 -6.65 14.14 -11.67
C ILE A 121 -5.58 13.39 -12.46
N LEU A 122 -4.32 13.82 -12.36
CA LEU A 122 -3.19 13.13 -12.98
C LEU A 122 -2.67 11.99 -12.12
N LYS A 123 -2.56 12.20 -10.81
CA LYS A 123 -2.09 11.17 -9.86
C LYS A 123 -2.88 11.24 -8.56
N GLN A 124 -3.04 10.09 -7.91
CA GLN A 124 -3.47 9.98 -6.52
C GLN A 124 -2.33 9.42 -5.69
N GLN A 125 -1.99 10.10 -4.60
CA GLN A 125 -1.09 9.59 -3.58
C GLN A 125 -1.87 9.28 -2.31
N ARG A 126 -1.81 8.03 -1.86
CA ARG A 126 -2.31 7.59 -0.55
C ARG A 126 -1.13 7.34 0.37
N SER A 127 -1.23 7.70 1.64
CA SER A 127 -0.19 7.43 2.63
C SER A 127 -0.79 7.13 4.00
N TRP A 128 -0.10 6.36 4.82
CA TRP A 128 -0.52 5.98 6.17
C TRP A 128 0.71 5.68 7.03
N LYS A 129 0.52 5.71 8.34
CA LYS A 129 1.53 5.31 9.31
C LYS A 129 1.33 3.85 9.68
N ILE A 130 2.41 3.15 9.94
CA ILE A 130 2.44 1.79 10.44
C ILE A 130 3.30 1.82 11.70
N ILE A 131 2.72 1.50 12.86
CA ILE A 131 3.42 1.43 14.14
C ILE A 131 3.12 0.07 14.74
N ASP A 132 4.16 -0.74 14.99
CA ASP A 132 4.01 -2.10 15.51
C ASP A 132 3.00 -2.95 14.70
N GLY A 133 3.07 -2.85 13.37
CA GLY A 133 2.17 -3.55 12.44
C GLY A 133 0.75 -2.98 12.34
N VAL A 134 0.44 -1.90 13.07
CA VAL A 134 -0.89 -1.29 13.06
C VAL A 134 -0.93 -0.04 12.17
N GLU A 135 -1.81 -0.05 11.18
CA GLU A 135 -2.03 1.09 10.29
C GLU A 135 -2.86 2.22 10.93
N SER A 136 -2.50 3.47 10.66
CA SER A 136 -3.23 4.66 11.11
C SER A 136 -2.93 5.90 10.23
N ASP A 137 -3.57 7.03 10.52
CA ASP A 137 -3.29 8.33 9.87
C ASP A 137 -3.36 8.29 8.32
N HIS A 138 -4.39 7.65 7.78
CA HIS A 138 -4.59 7.56 6.33
C HIS A 138 -4.87 8.93 5.73
N LYS A 139 -4.05 9.30 4.74
CA LYS A 139 -4.13 10.54 3.98
C LYS A 139 -4.22 10.25 2.49
N CYS A 140 -4.88 11.14 1.78
CA CYS A 140 -5.04 11.07 0.33
C CYS A 140 -4.86 12.47 -0.26
N SER A 141 -4.04 12.57 -1.30
CA SER A 141 -3.78 13.79 -2.04
C SER A 141 -3.72 13.51 -3.53
N TYR A 142 -3.90 14.55 -4.33
CA TYR A 142 -4.04 14.47 -5.77
C TYR A 142 -3.12 15.47 -6.45
N GLU A 143 -2.46 15.05 -7.52
CA GLU A 143 -1.79 15.94 -8.46
C GLU A 143 -2.76 16.22 -9.61
N MET A 144 -3.12 17.49 -9.79
CA MET A 144 -4.13 17.92 -10.76
C MET A 144 -3.47 18.37 -12.08
N VAL A 145 -4.26 18.48 -13.16
CA VAL A 145 -3.80 18.90 -14.50
C VAL A 145 -3.15 20.28 -14.55
N ASP A 146 -3.49 21.17 -13.61
CA ASP A 146 -2.88 22.50 -13.44
C ASP A 146 -1.54 22.46 -12.67
N GLY A 147 -1.11 21.26 -12.26
CA GLY A 147 0.10 21.02 -11.47
C GLY A 147 -0.07 21.21 -9.96
N GLN A 148 -1.25 21.58 -9.47
CA GLN A 148 -1.51 21.72 -8.04
C GLN A 148 -1.53 20.36 -7.35
N LYS A 149 -1.08 20.35 -6.09
CA LYS A 149 -1.25 19.21 -5.18
C LYS A 149 -2.31 19.53 -4.15
N ILE A 150 -3.41 18.79 -4.18
CA ILE A 150 -4.63 19.07 -3.41
C ILE A 150 -4.88 17.92 -2.43
N GLN A 151 -5.21 18.23 -1.18
CA GLN A 151 -5.64 17.21 -0.22
C GLN A 151 -7.07 16.76 -0.53
N HIS A 152 -7.44 15.54 -0.17
CA HIS A 152 -8.79 15.03 -0.44
C HIS A 152 -9.92 15.94 0.07
N ALA A 153 -9.72 16.59 1.22
CA ALA A 153 -10.68 17.54 1.79
C ALA A 153 -10.99 18.74 0.87
N ASP A 154 -9.99 19.18 0.09
CA ASP A 154 -10.06 20.36 -0.77
C ASP A 154 -10.38 20.01 -2.24
N LEU A 155 -10.44 18.71 -2.56
CA LEU A 155 -10.64 18.22 -3.94
C LEU A 155 -11.97 18.71 -4.54
N LYS A 156 -13.04 18.71 -3.73
CA LYS A 156 -14.36 19.19 -4.17
C LYS A 156 -14.33 20.66 -4.54
N GLU A 157 -13.72 21.49 -3.69
CA GLU A 157 -13.57 22.92 -3.94
C GLU A 157 -12.70 23.19 -5.17
N TRP A 158 -11.63 22.41 -5.37
CA TRP A 158 -10.83 22.51 -6.58
C TRP A 158 -11.67 22.26 -7.84
N PHE A 159 -12.50 21.22 -7.86
CA PHE A 159 -13.38 20.97 -9.01
C PHE A 159 -14.38 22.10 -9.25
N GLU A 160 -15.03 22.59 -8.19
CA GLU A 160 -16.00 23.70 -8.29
C GLU A 160 -15.38 24.98 -8.84
N ASN A 161 -14.09 25.21 -8.59
CA ASN A 161 -13.38 26.42 -9.04
C ASN A 161 -12.68 26.27 -10.40
N ASN A 162 -12.37 25.05 -10.85
CA ASN A 162 -11.51 24.81 -12.01
C ASN A 162 -12.18 24.03 -13.14
N THR A 163 -13.38 23.51 -12.91
CA THR A 163 -14.23 22.95 -13.97
C THR A 163 -15.39 23.92 -14.17
N GLU A 164 -15.37 24.67 -15.28
CA GLU A 164 -16.51 25.52 -15.63
C GLU A 164 -17.77 24.66 -15.66
N CYS A 165 -18.88 25.15 -15.09
CA CYS A 165 -20.20 24.62 -15.41
C CYS A 165 -20.33 24.62 -16.93
N GLU A 166 -20.26 23.45 -17.58
CA GLU A 166 -20.81 23.27 -18.91
C GLU A 166 -22.32 23.51 -18.82
N VAL A 167 -22.72 24.78 -18.94
CA VAL A 167 -24.09 25.15 -19.24
C VAL A 167 -24.24 25.01 -20.75
N ALA A 168 -24.77 23.87 -21.18
CA ALA A 168 -25.33 23.67 -22.51
C ALA A 168 -26.70 22.99 -22.37
#